data_AF-A0A7K5FZ60-F1
#
_entry.id   AF-A0A7K5FZ60-F1
#
_cell.length_a   1.000
_cell.length_b   1.000
_cell.length_c   1.000
_cell.angle_alpha   90.00
_cell.angle_beta   90.00
_cell.angle_gamma   90.00
#
_symmetry.space_group_name_H-M   'P 1'
#
loop_
_entity.id
_entity.type
_entity.pdbx_description
1 polymer ?
#
loop_
_entity_poly.entity_id
_entity_poly.type
_entity_poly.pdbx_seq_one_letter_code
_entity_poly.pdbx_strand_id
1 'polypeptide(L)' 'LALIDVKGFDPKEVSVTVKDRKVKVVAEHEEEFSTSRGKEYNYKNISQEISLPSGVSEDEVTYSL' A
#
# COMPACT_ATOMS: atom_id res chain seq x y z
N LEU A 1 -12.31 2.18 -12.35
CA LEU A 1 -10.95 2.64 -11.95
C LEU A 1 -11.01 3.01 -10.48
N ALA A 2 -10.11 2.49 -9.67
CA ALA A 2 -9.93 2.90 -8.27
C ALA A 2 -8.53 3.47 -8.11
N LEU A 3 -8.40 4.53 -7.29
CA LEU A 3 -7.14 5.20 -7.02
C LEU A 3 -6.87 5.12 -5.52
N ILE A 4 -5.64 4.75 -5.17
CA ILE A 4 -5.17 4.68 -3.78
C ILE A 4 -3.95 5.60 -3.69
N ASP A 5 -3.99 6.52 -2.74
CA ASP A 5 -2.87 7.42 -2.49
C ASP A 5 -1.79 6.68 -1.69
N VAL A 6 -0.69 6.36 -2.36
CA VAL A 6 0.51 5.73 -1.78
C VAL A 6 1.67 6.73 -1.67
N LYS A 7 1.38 8.05 -1.72
CA LYS A 7 2.42 9.07 -1.67
C LYS A 7 3.24 8.95 -0.37
N GLY A 8 4.55 9.01 -0.54
CA GLY A 8 5.52 8.93 0.55
C GLY A 8 6.08 7.53 0.76
N PHE A 9 5.50 6.48 0.19
CA PHE A 9 6.06 5.13 0.23
C PHE A 9 6.99 4.90 -0.97
N ASP A 10 8.07 4.14 -0.78
CA ASP A 10 8.83 3.61 -1.90
C ASP A 10 7.96 2.56 -2.62
N PRO A 11 7.93 2.51 -3.97
CA PRO A 11 7.19 1.47 -4.69
C PRO A 11 7.46 0.03 -4.20
N LYS A 12 8.67 -0.25 -3.69
CA LYS A 12 9.03 -1.58 -3.13
C LYS A 12 8.36 -1.90 -1.79
N GLU A 13 7.88 -0.88 -1.08
CA GLU A 13 7.17 -0.99 0.21
C GLU A 13 5.67 -1.24 0.00
N VAL A 14 5.16 -1.06 -1.23
CA VAL A 14 3.75 -1.25 -1.56
C VAL A 14 3.50 -2.69 -2.00
N SER A 15 2.55 -3.36 -1.35
CA SER A 15 2.09 -4.69 -1.70
C SER A 15 0.61 -4.66 -2.08
N VAL A 16 0.31 -5.25 -3.24
CA VAL A 16 -1.05 -5.43 -3.75
C VAL A 16 -1.38 -6.92 -3.76
N THR A 17 -2.43 -7.32 -3.06
CA THR A 17 -2.93 -8.69 -3.04
C THR A 17 -4.35 -8.73 -3.60
N VAL A 18 -4.59 -9.66 -4.52
CA VAL A 18 -5.94 -9.95 -5.03
C VAL A 18 -6.34 -11.32 -4.52
N LYS A 19 -7.39 -11.39 -3.70
CA LYS A 19 -7.90 -12.62 -3.12
C LYS A 19 -9.32 -12.43 -2.61
N ASP A 20 -10.14 -13.48 -2.67
CA ASP A 20 -11.50 -13.51 -2.10
C ASP A 20 -12.38 -12.35 -2.63
N ARG A 21 -12.23 -12.04 -3.92
CA ARG A 21 -12.86 -10.93 -4.64
C ARG A 21 -12.55 -9.55 -4.06
N LYS A 22 -11.37 -9.40 -3.44
CA LYS A 22 -10.89 -8.15 -2.86
C LYS A 22 -9.48 -7.82 -3.34
N VAL A 23 -9.25 -6.53 -3.60
CA VAL A 23 -7.93 -5.97 -3.80
C VAL A 23 -7.52 -5.30 -2.50
N LYS A 24 -6.46 -5.80 -1.88
CA LYS A 24 -5.87 -5.21 -0.67
C LYS A 24 -4.56 -4.53 -1.04
N VAL A 25 -4.41 -3.27 -0.67
CA VAL A 25 -3.16 -2.52 -0.80
C VAL A 25 -2.64 -2.21 0.59
N VAL A 26 -1.40 -2.62 0.86
CA VAL A 26 -0.70 -2.32 2.10
C VAL A 26 0.65 -1.69 1.79
N ALA A 27 1.08 -0.77 2.63
CA ALA A 27 2.44 -0.25 2.60
C ALA A 27 2.87 0.12 4.02
N GLU A 28 4.15 -0.04 4.31
CA GLU A 28 4.74 0.25 5.61
C GLU A 28 6.12 0.85 5.39
N HIS A 29 6.42 1.91 6.13
CA HIS A 29 7.68 2.62 5.99
C HIS A 29 8.14 3.15 7.35
N GLU A 30 9.42 2.93 7.62
CA GLU A 30 10.10 3.33 8.84
C GLU A 30 11.41 4.02 8.50
N GLU A 31 11.64 5.19 9.09
CA GLU A 31 12.89 5.95 8.96
C GLU A 31 13.42 6.33 10.35
N GLU A 32 14.71 6.08 10.57
CA GLU A 32 15.45 6.54 11.75
C GLU A 32 16.34 7.74 11.37
N PHE A 33 16.25 8.81 12.15
CA PHE A 33 17.04 10.02 11.98
C PHE A 33 17.95 10.20 13.19
N SER A 34 19.25 10.39 12.94
CA SER A 34 20.17 10.85 13.99
C SER A 34 20.18 12.38 14.02
N THR A 35 19.78 12.97 15.15
CA THR A 35 19.82 14.41 15.38
C THR A 35 20.80 14.74 16.51
N SER A 36 21.13 16.03 16.67
CA SER A 36 21.96 16.50 17.79
C SER A 36 21.34 16.26 19.17
N ARG A 37 20.05 15.89 19.23
CA ARG A 37 19.29 15.62 20.46
C ARG A 37 19.06 14.12 20.71
N GLY A 38 19.40 13.24 19.77
CA GLY A 38 19.20 11.80 19.90
C GLY A 38 18.71 11.16 18.59
N LYS A 39 18.07 9.99 18.71
CA LYS A 39 17.43 9.29 17.58
C LYS A 39 15.96 9.66 17.51
N GLU A 40 15.48 9.97 16.31
CA GLU A 40 14.06 10.20 16.00
C GLU A 40 13.58 9.11 15.03
N TYR A 41 12.31 8.72 15.16
CA TYR A 41 11.71 7.64 14.37
C TYR A 41 10.45 8.17 13.71
N ASN A 42 10.34 8.00 12.40
CA ASN A 42 9.10 8.21 11.66
C ASN A 42 8.58 6.88 11.15
N TYR A 43 7.31 6.62 11.44
CA TYR A 43 6.63 5.43 11.02
C TYR A 43 5.31 5.80 10.33
N LYS A 44 5.05 5.20 9.18
CA LYS A 44 3.78 5.36 8.45
C LYS A 44 3.36 4.03 7.84
N ASN A 45 2.05 3.79 7.80
CA ASN A 45 1.47 2.63 7.12
C ASN A 45 0.14 2.98 6.44
N ILE A 46 -0.24 2.17 5.46
CA ILE A 46 -1.58 2.13 4.88
C ILE A 46 -2.10 0.70 4.83
N SER A 47 -3.41 0.54 4.95
CA SER A 47 -4.11 -0.69 4.59
C SER A 47 -5.48 -0.32 4.03
N GLN A 48 -5.67 -0.50 2.73
CA GLN A 48 -6.93 -0.24 2.05
C GLN A 48 -7.41 -1.49 1.33
N GLU A 49 -8.74 -1.66 1.26
CA GLU A 49 -9.37 -2.81 0.65
C GLU A 49 -10.53 -2.36 -0.26
N ILE A 50 -10.60 -2.94 -1.45
CA ILE A 50 -11.65 -2.66 -2.44
C ILE A 50 -12.25 -3.99 -2.89
N SER A 51 -13.57 -4.10 -2.88
CA SER A 51 -14.26 -5.28 -3.43
C SER A 51 -14.37 -5.19 -4.95
N LEU A 52 -14.15 -6.33 -5.61
CA LEU A 52 -14.32 -6.45 -7.06
C LEU A 52 -15.82 -6.41 -7.42
N PRO A 53 -16.22 -5.66 -8.45
CA PRO A 53 -17.58 -5.71 -8.99
C PRO A 53 -17.97 -7.13 -9.39
N SER A 54 -19.27 -7.45 -9.29
CA SER A 54 -19.81 -8.74 -9.72
C SER A 54 -19.41 -9.06 -11.15
N GLY A 55 -18.97 -10.30 -11.40
CA GLY A 55 -18.57 -10.76 -12.73
C GLY A 55 -17.13 -10.45 -13.14
N VAL A 56 -16.39 -9.62 -12.40
CA VAL A 56 -14.95 -9.42 -12.62
C VAL A 56 -14.17 -10.58 -12.00
N SER A 57 -13.25 -11.16 -12.78
CA SER A 57 -12.33 -12.20 -12.32
C SER A 57 -11.12 -11.59 -11.60
N GLU A 58 -10.51 -12.33 -10.67
CA GLU A 58 -9.28 -11.90 -9.99
C GLU A 58 -8.10 -11.78 -10.97
N ASP A 59 -8.04 -12.65 -11.98
CA ASP A 59 -7.00 -12.65 -13.01
C ASP A 59 -7.08 -11.46 -13.98
N GLU A 60 -8.22 -10.76 -14.01
CA GLU A 60 -8.42 -9.55 -14.84
C GLU A 60 -7.92 -8.29 -14.12
N VAL A 61 -7.51 -8.39 -12.86
CA VAL A 61 -7.04 -7.25 -12.08
C VAL A 61 -5.62 -6.89 -12.49
N THR A 62 -5.46 -5.71 -13.07
CA THR A 62 -4.15 -5.09 -13.32
C THR A 62 -3.92 -3.92 -12.38
N TYR A 63 -2.68 -3.68 -12.00
CA TYR A 63 -2.28 -2.50 -11.25
C TYR A 63 -0.96 -1.93 -11.77
N SER A 64 -0.75 -0.65 -11.48
CA SER A 64 0.48 0.08 -11.78
C SER A 64 0.71 1.09 -10.67
N LEU A 65 1.98 1.33 -10.35
CA LEU A 65 2.43 2.33 -9.38
C LEU A 65 3.05 3.51 -10.13
#